data_AF-A0A951YCU7-F1
#
_entry.id   AF-A0A951YCU7-F1
#
_cell.length_a   1.000
_cell.length_b   1.000
_cell.length_c   1.000
_cell.angle_alpha   90.00
_cell.angle_beta   90.00
_cell.angle_gamma   90.00
#
_symmetry.space_group_name_H-M   'P 1'
#
loop_
_entity.id
_entity.type
_entity.pdbx_description
1 polymer ?
#
loop_
_entity_poly.entity_id
_entity_poly.type
_entity_poly.pdbx_seq_one_letter_code
_entity_poly.pdbx_strand_id
1 'polypeptide(L)'
;MKQLLLLTFFSLLLVASCKCNNDADKMDETTDTTAATDVTTDGAATTDGTTTGTTYSLSEEDFRRMYNVDGYSNDEVRRFRQMHDEMDWGTVPGFYPEGSTRPLDESDTKYLTKWGHKVMLNEIYARHGMTFTDDDLKSHFGRFEWYNPSSANVQSKLTELEKQNIEFLNNHQPTTM
;
A
#
# COMPACT_ATOMS: atom_id res chain seq x y z
N MET A 1 -39.46 -0.12 71.38
CA MET A 1 -38.40 -1.03 71.88
C MET A 1 -37.48 -1.37 70.71
N LYS A 2 -36.15 -1.19 70.92
CA LYS A 2 -34.99 -1.72 70.16
C LYS A 2 -34.82 -1.18 68.72
N GLN A 3 -34.02 -0.13 68.48
CA GLN A 3 -32.55 -0.06 68.31
C GLN A 3 -31.94 -1.00 67.26
N LEU A 4 -31.15 -0.40 66.35
CA LEU A 4 -29.74 -0.69 65.97
C LEU A 4 -29.54 -0.72 64.42
N LEU A 5 -28.98 0.34 63.82
CA LEU A 5 -27.58 0.48 63.32
C LEU A 5 -27.29 -0.44 62.11
N LEU A 6 -26.93 0.01 60.90
CA LEU A 6 -25.64 0.55 60.45
C LEU A 6 -25.81 0.93 58.96
N LEU A 7 -25.51 2.16 58.56
CA LEU A 7 -24.27 2.62 57.90
C LEU A 7 -24.20 2.40 56.37
N THR A 8 -24.06 3.54 55.71
CA THR A 8 -23.88 3.84 54.29
C THR A 8 -22.63 3.19 53.70
N PHE A 9 -22.78 2.45 52.60
CA PHE A 9 -21.67 2.12 51.70
C PHE A 9 -21.74 3.03 50.48
N PHE A 10 -21.17 4.22 50.66
CA PHE A 10 -20.64 5.04 49.57
C PHE A 10 -19.19 4.61 49.32
N SER A 11 -18.70 4.83 48.11
CA SER A 11 -17.34 4.55 47.60
C SER A 11 -17.27 3.25 46.79
N LEU A 12 -16.65 3.22 45.60
CA LEU A 12 -15.39 3.89 45.29
C LEU A 12 -15.29 4.12 43.77
N LEU A 13 -15.27 5.40 43.38
CA LEU A 13 -14.81 5.83 42.06
C LEU A 13 -13.27 5.90 42.16
N LEU A 14 -12.59 4.92 41.57
CA LEU A 14 -11.13 4.86 41.60
C LEU A 14 -10.58 5.83 40.55
N VAL A 15 -10.21 7.03 40.98
CA VAL A 15 -9.35 7.93 40.19
C VAL A 15 -7.91 7.48 40.43
N ALA A 16 -7.30 6.84 39.44
CA ALA A 16 -5.89 6.49 39.47
C ALA A 16 -5.07 7.76 39.17
N SER A 17 -4.62 8.43 40.23
CA SER A 17 -3.59 9.45 40.17
C SER A 17 -2.21 8.78 40.33
N CYS A 18 -1.44 8.66 39.26
CA CYS A 18 -0.02 8.38 39.39
C CYS A 18 0.70 9.65 39.85
N LYS A 19 1.37 9.49 40.98
CA LYS A 19 2.19 10.46 41.69
C LYS A 19 3.60 10.38 41.11
N CYS A 20 4.07 11.40 40.42
CA CYS A 20 5.50 11.65 40.28
C CYS A 20 5.90 12.62 41.39
N ASN A 21 6.91 12.25 42.18
CA ASN A 21 7.53 13.13 43.16
C ASN A 21 9.05 13.00 42.99
N ASN A 22 9.74 14.12 42.81
CA ASN A 22 10.74 14.62 43.77
C ASN A 22 11.38 15.90 43.22
N ASP A 23 11.14 16.98 43.95
CA ASP A 23 12.11 17.97 44.45
C ASP A 23 13.18 18.54 43.49
N ALA A 24 13.03 19.83 43.16
CA ALA A 24 14.10 20.83 43.34
C ALA A 24 13.55 22.26 43.20
N ASP A 25 13.49 22.94 44.34
CA ASP A 25 13.73 24.36 44.62
C ASP A 25 13.43 25.50 43.62
N LYS A 26 12.73 26.49 44.19
CA LYS A 26 12.87 27.96 44.07
C LYS A 26 12.29 28.71 42.85
N MET A 27 11.26 29.51 43.19
CA MET A 27 11.15 30.97 43.00
C MET A 27 11.69 31.55 41.67
N ASP A 28 10.81 32.08 40.84
CA ASP A 28 10.69 33.54 40.68
C ASP A 28 9.44 33.89 39.86
N GLU A 29 9.00 35.11 40.09
CA GLU A 29 7.76 35.78 39.75
C GLU A 29 7.65 36.16 38.25
N THR A 30 6.45 36.63 37.89
CA THR A 30 6.21 37.71 36.91
C THR A 30 5.75 37.28 35.49
N THR A 31 4.41 37.35 35.30
CA THR A 31 3.65 38.03 34.20
C THR A 31 4.02 37.76 32.74
N ASP A 32 3.15 37.79 31.73
CA ASP A 32 1.72 37.99 31.53
C ASP A 32 1.51 37.87 30.00
N THR A 33 0.32 37.45 29.60
CA THR A 33 -0.37 37.87 28.36
C THR A 33 0.15 37.42 26.98
N THR A 34 -0.63 36.46 26.46
CA THR A 34 -1.38 36.54 25.18
C THR A 34 -0.65 36.22 23.88
N ALA A 35 -0.81 34.96 23.44
CA ALA A 35 -0.55 34.52 22.08
C ALA A 35 -1.87 34.48 21.27
N ALA A 36 -1.77 35.03 20.07
CA ALA A 36 -2.79 35.06 19.03
C ALA A 36 -2.75 33.79 18.15
N THR A 37 -3.84 33.61 17.41
CA THR A 37 -3.96 32.96 16.09
C THR A 37 -3.79 31.43 16.01
N ASP A 38 -4.96 30.78 15.88
CA ASP A 38 -5.18 29.44 15.36
C ASP A 38 -4.96 29.41 13.84
N VAL A 39 -3.96 28.64 13.39
CA VAL A 39 -3.85 28.09 12.04
C VAL A 39 -3.44 26.64 12.22
N THR A 40 -4.41 25.74 12.17
CA THR A 40 -4.15 24.30 12.08
C THR A 40 -3.90 23.94 10.61
N THR A 41 -2.64 23.65 10.28
CA THR A 41 -2.24 22.90 9.08
C THR A 41 -1.56 21.62 9.54
N ASP A 42 -2.30 20.52 9.54
CA ASP A 42 -1.82 19.15 9.68
C ASP A 42 -2.37 18.36 8.47
N GLY A 43 -1.65 17.47 7.78
CA GLY A 43 -0.64 16.58 8.32
C GLY A 43 0.60 16.44 7.44
N ALA A 44 1.70 16.38 8.17
CA ALA A 44 3.04 16.07 7.72
C ALA A 44 3.16 14.63 7.21
N ALA A 45 4.03 14.49 6.22
CA ALA A 45 4.71 13.26 5.89
C ALA A 45 5.47 12.72 7.12
N THR A 46 5.38 11.41 7.34
CA THR A 46 6.36 10.67 8.13
C THR A 46 6.80 9.47 7.30
N THR A 47 8.00 9.58 6.73
CA THR A 47 8.78 8.46 6.22
C THR A 47 9.69 7.96 7.34
N ASP A 48 9.53 6.71 7.77
CA ASP A 48 10.69 5.90 8.15
C ASP A 48 10.36 4.41 7.99
N GLY A 49 11.13 3.74 7.14
CA GLY A 49 10.87 2.38 6.67
C GLY A 49 11.81 2.04 5.53
N THR A 50 13.05 1.71 5.88
CA THR A 50 14.00 1.07 4.95
C THR A 50 13.47 -0.33 4.64
N THR A 51 12.74 -0.47 3.54
CA THR A 51 12.37 -1.76 2.95
C THR A 51 12.87 -1.77 1.51
N THR A 52 13.75 -2.72 1.22
CA THR A 52 14.31 -3.02 -0.11
C THR A 52 13.20 -3.48 -1.06
N GLY A 53 12.40 -2.55 -1.55
CA GLY A 53 11.45 -2.71 -2.63
C GLY A 53 11.51 -1.46 -3.48
N THR A 54 11.68 -1.61 -4.79
CA THR A 54 11.77 -0.44 -5.68
C THR A 54 10.40 0.25 -5.69
N THR A 55 10.22 1.32 -4.92
CA THR A 55 8.95 2.05 -4.83
C THR A 55 8.71 2.81 -6.12
N TYR A 56 8.07 2.17 -7.09
CA TYR A 56 7.54 2.86 -8.28
C TYR A 56 6.29 3.64 -7.87
N SER A 57 6.48 4.91 -7.50
CA SER A 57 5.36 5.82 -7.26
C SER A 57 4.61 6.05 -8.58
N LEU A 58 3.37 5.55 -8.66
CA LEU A 58 2.49 5.79 -9.79
C LEU A 58 1.98 7.24 -9.74
N SER A 59 2.05 7.92 -10.87
CA SER A 59 1.29 9.17 -11.04
C SER A 59 -0.21 8.90 -10.93
N GLU A 60 -0.99 9.91 -10.61
CA GLU A 60 -2.46 9.79 -10.56
C GLU A 60 -3.05 9.33 -11.90
N GLU A 61 -2.48 9.78 -13.01
CA GLU A 61 -2.88 9.35 -14.35
C GLU A 61 -2.55 7.88 -14.58
N ASP A 62 -1.32 7.45 -14.28
CA ASP A 62 -0.92 6.05 -14.43
C ASP A 62 -1.74 5.14 -13.51
N PHE A 63 -2.04 5.57 -12.29
CA PHE A 63 -2.89 4.83 -11.36
C PHE A 63 -4.30 4.61 -11.94
N ARG A 64 -4.94 5.66 -12.47
CA ARG A 64 -6.25 5.55 -13.14
C ARG A 64 -6.20 4.72 -14.42
N ARG A 65 -5.06 4.71 -15.12
CA ARG A 65 -4.87 3.86 -16.30
C ARG A 65 -4.75 2.39 -15.91
N MET A 66 -4.10 2.08 -14.79
CA MET A 66 -3.84 0.71 -14.32
C MET A 66 -5.02 0.11 -13.54
N TYR A 67 -5.72 0.94 -12.76
CA TYR A 67 -6.76 0.49 -11.83
C TYR A 67 -8.14 1.09 -12.09
N ASN A 68 -9.16 0.23 -12.00
CA ASN A 68 -10.56 0.57 -12.25
C ASN A 68 -11.19 1.31 -11.05
N VAL A 69 -10.93 2.61 -10.96
CA VAL A 69 -11.52 3.49 -9.94
C VAL A 69 -12.90 4.04 -10.31
N ASP A 70 -13.43 3.67 -11.49
CA ASP A 70 -14.78 4.04 -11.91
C ASP A 70 -15.78 2.92 -11.55
N GLY A 71 -15.33 1.67 -11.48
CA GLY A 71 -16.10 0.52 -11.01
C GLY A 71 -15.99 0.24 -9.50
N TYR A 72 -15.02 0.83 -8.81
CA TYR A 72 -14.76 0.66 -7.39
C TYR A 72 -14.47 2.01 -6.72
N SER A 73 -14.64 2.11 -5.40
CA SER A 73 -14.28 3.34 -4.69
C SER A 73 -12.76 3.57 -4.75
N ASN A 74 -12.34 4.81 -5.02
CA ASN A 74 -10.92 5.17 -5.13
C ASN A 74 -10.13 4.74 -3.87
N ASP A 75 -10.73 4.95 -2.69
CA ASP A 75 -10.23 4.54 -1.39
C ASP A 75 -9.99 3.02 -1.25
N GLU A 76 -10.92 2.19 -1.73
CA GLU A 76 -10.79 0.73 -1.71
C GLU A 76 -9.61 0.26 -2.56
N VAL A 77 -9.52 0.79 -3.79
CA VAL A 77 -8.46 0.44 -4.74
C VAL A 77 -7.09 0.88 -4.21
N ARG A 78 -6.99 2.09 -3.63
CA ARG A 78 -5.73 2.58 -3.06
C ARG A 78 -5.29 1.78 -1.85
N ARG A 79 -6.20 1.43 -0.94
CA ARG A 79 -5.87 0.57 0.21
C ARG A 79 -5.38 -0.79 -0.24
N PHE A 80 -6.03 -1.37 -1.26
CA PHE A 80 -5.57 -2.62 -1.86
C PHE A 80 -4.14 -2.48 -2.42
N ARG A 81 -3.87 -1.46 -3.24
CA ARG A 81 -2.54 -1.24 -3.81
C ARG A 81 -1.49 -0.94 -2.74
N GLN A 82 -1.82 -0.17 -1.72
CA GLN A 82 -0.90 0.14 -0.63
C GLN A 82 -0.50 -1.12 0.14
N MET A 83 -1.47 -1.94 0.56
CA MET A 83 -1.17 -3.20 1.25
C MET A 83 -0.32 -4.12 0.39
N HIS A 84 -0.58 -4.15 -0.91
CA HIS A 84 0.22 -4.89 -1.88
C HIS A 84 1.66 -4.37 -1.93
N ASP A 85 1.87 -3.06 -2.01
CA ASP A 85 3.20 -2.45 -2.12
C ASP A 85 4.03 -2.56 -0.83
N GLU A 86 3.37 -2.73 0.31
CA GLU A 86 4.00 -3.00 1.61
C GLU A 86 4.42 -4.46 1.79
N MET A 87 3.93 -5.39 0.95
CA MET A 87 4.27 -6.81 1.04
C MET A 87 5.71 -7.08 0.57
N ASP A 88 6.40 -8.01 1.22
CA ASP A 88 7.73 -8.46 0.81
C ASP A 88 7.64 -9.41 -0.40
N TRP A 89 7.90 -8.84 -1.58
CA TRP A 89 7.94 -9.57 -2.85
C TRP A 89 9.34 -10.11 -3.20
N GLY A 90 10.32 -9.97 -2.31
CA GLY A 90 11.71 -10.29 -2.58
C GLY A 90 12.32 -9.38 -3.65
N THR A 91 13.14 -9.96 -4.54
CA THR A 91 13.89 -9.21 -5.55
C THR A 91 13.18 -9.07 -6.89
N VAL A 92 11.89 -9.44 -6.94
CA VAL A 92 11.13 -9.47 -8.19
C VAL A 92 10.68 -8.06 -8.57
N PRO A 93 11.17 -7.50 -9.68
CA PRO A 93 10.86 -6.12 -10.04
C PRO A 93 9.50 -6.00 -10.75
N GLY A 94 8.98 -4.77 -10.78
CA GLY A 94 7.77 -4.42 -11.51
C GLY A 94 6.59 -4.09 -10.59
N PHE A 95 5.42 -3.85 -11.19
CA PHE A 95 4.21 -3.50 -10.46
C PHE A 95 3.43 -4.71 -9.97
N TYR A 96 3.64 -5.88 -10.58
CA TYR A 96 2.91 -7.12 -10.36
C TYR A 96 3.88 -8.31 -10.13
N PRO A 97 4.72 -8.24 -9.08
CA PRO A 97 5.65 -9.31 -8.76
C PRO A 97 4.97 -10.65 -8.52
N GLU A 98 3.74 -10.68 -7.99
CA GLU A 98 2.88 -11.85 -7.79
C GLU A 98 2.76 -12.72 -9.05
N GLY A 99 2.83 -12.12 -10.25
CA GLY A 99 2.83 -12.83 -11.52
C GLY A 99 3.95 -13.87 -11.67
N SER A 100 5.04 -13.77 -10.89
CA SER A 100 6.11 -14.77 -10.84
C SER A 100 6.48 -15.26 -9.43
N THR A 101 5.80 -14.85 -8.36
CA THR A 101 6.13 -15.26 -6.98
C THR A 101 5.13 -16.24 -6.37
N ARG A 102 3.87 -16.24 -6.81
CA ARG A 102 2.84 -17.16 -6.34
C ARG A 102 1.76 -17.42 -7.40
N PRO A 103 0.89 -18.44 -7.24
CA PRO A 103 -0.29 -18.58 -8.08
C PRO A 103 -1.20 -17.36 -7.95
N LEU A 104 -1.76 -16.93 -9.09
CA LEU A 104 -2.74 -15.85 -9.14
C LEU A 104 -4.14 -16.35 -8.77
N ASP A 105 -4.93 -15.45 -8.19
CA ASP A 105 -6.36 -15.63 -7.97
C ASP A 105 -7.18 -14.42 -8.42
N GLU A 106 -8.50 -14.51 -8.30
CA GLU A 106 -9.45 -13.48 -8.74
C GLU A 106 -9.21 -12.11 -8.09
N SER A 107 -8.62 -12.07 -6.88
CA SER A 107 -8.37 -10.81 -6.19
C SER A 107 -7.25 -10.00 -6.85
N ASP A 108 -6.31 -10.68 -7.52
CA ASP A 108 -5.16 -10.06 -8.19
C ASP A 108 -5.58 -9.22 -9.41
N THR A 109 -6.65 -9.65 -10.09
CA THR A 109 -7.15 -8.98 -11.30
C THR A 109 -8.38 -8.12 -11.04
N LYS A 110 -9.02 -8.26 -9.87
CA LYS A 110 -10.29 -7.60 -9.49
C LYS A 110 -10.35 -6.12 -9.83
N TYR A 111 -9.30 -5.37 -9.48
CA TYR A 111 -9.27 -3.91 -9.63
C TYR A 111 -8.55 -3.45 -10.89
N LEU A 112 -8.10 -4.35 -11.77
CA LEU A 112 -7.34 -3.97 -12.95
C LEU A 112 -8.27 -3.45 -14.05
N THR A 113 -7.82 -2.39 -14.73
CA THR A 113 -8.36 -2.07 -16.05
C THR A 113 -7.82 -3.06 -17.08
N LYS A 114 -8.31 -2.96 -18.33
CA LYS A 114 -7.70 -3.67 -19.46
C LYS A 114 -6.20 -3.36 -19.61
N TRP A 115 -5.79 -2.12 -19.32
CA TRP A 115 -4.39 -1.74 -19.39
C TRP A 115 -3.57 -2.35 -18.24
N GLY A 116 -4.05 -2.26 -16.99
CA GLY A 116 -3.39 -2.90 -15.85
C GLY A 116 -3.21 -4.41 -16.05
N HIS A 117 -4.26 -5.07 -16.54
CA HIS A 117 -4.21 -6.49 -16.90
C HIS A 117 -3.17 -6.79 -18.00
N LYS A 118 -3.14 -5.96 -19.06
CA LYS A 118 -2.14 -6.06 -20.13
C LYS A 118 -0.72 -5.88 -19.59
N VAL A 119 -0.50 -4.94 -18.67
CA VAL A 119 0.80 -4.74 -18.03
C VAL A 119 1.19 -5.95 -17.20
N MET A 120 0.33 -6.45 -16.31
CA MET A 120 0.61 -7.62 -15.48
C MET A 120 1.04 -8.83 -16.30
N LEU A 121 0.29 -9.16 -17.35
CA LEU A 121 0.62 -10.25 -18.27
C LEU A 121 1.98 -10.04 -18.93
N ASN A 122 2.24 -8.83 -19.43
CA ASN A 122 3.47 -8.55 -20.15
C ASN A 122 4.67 -8.34 -19.24
N GLU A 123 4.49 -8.05 -17.97
CA GLU A 123 5.57 -7.94 -16.98
C GLU A 123 6.24 -9.29 -16.73
N ILE A 124 5.47 -10.38 -16.77
CA ILE A 124 6.02 -11.75 -16.78
C ILE A 124 6.99 -11.91 -17.96
N TYR A 125 6.56 -11.57 -19.18
CA TYR A 125 7.43 -11.67 -20.35
C TYR A 125 8.62 -10.68 -20.32
N ALA A 126 8.40 -9.47 -19.80
CA ALA A 126 9.41 -8.41 -19.71
C ALA A 126 10.60 -8.82 -18.84
N ARG A 127 10.33 -9.47 -17.69
CA ARG A 127 11.36 -10.02 -16.79
C ARG A 127 12.31 -11.00 -17.48
N HIS A 128 11.86 -11.67 -18.55
CA HIS A 128 12.65 -12.60 -19.34
C HIS A 128 13.29 -12.00 -20.60
N GLY A 129 13.15 -10.69 -20.78
CA GLY A 129 13.75 -9.91 -21.87
C GLY A 129 12.93 -9.91 -23.17
N MET A 130 11.60 -10.05 -23.08
CA MET A 130 10.73 -9.93 -24.25
C MET A 130 10.84 -8.54 -24.88
N THR A 131 11.08 -8.48 -26.18
CA THR A 131 11.03 -7.25 -26.97
C THR A 131 9.60 -6.99 -27.43
N PHE A 132 9.00 -5.88 -26.99
CA PHE A 132 7.65 -5.50 -27.39
C PHE A 132 7.65 -4.71 -28.71
N THR A 133 6.65 -4.97 -29.56
CA THR A 133 6.35 -4.16 -30.76
C THR A 133 5.22 -3.16 -30.51
N ASP A 134 4.38 -3.42 -29.51
CA ASP A 134 3.31 -2.55 -29.05
C ASP A 134 3.89 -1.29 -28.41
N ASP A 135 3.53 -0.11 -28.92
CA ASP A 135 4.14 1.15 -28.50
C ASP A 135 3.80 1.54 -27.06
N ASP A 136 2.61 1.18 -26.56
CA ASP A 136 2.26 1.39 -25.16
C ASP A 136 3.13 0.54 -24.25
N LEU A 137 3.33 -0.75 -24.56
CA LEU A 137 4.20 -1.62 -23.78
C LEU A 137 5.66 -1.21 -23.85
N LYS A 138 6.14 -0.76 -25.02
CA LYS A 138 7.51 -0.20 -25.16
C LYS A 138 7.70 1.04 -24.30
N SER A 139 6.75 1.97 -24.33
CA SER A 139 6.77 3.21 -23.53
C SER A 139 6.66 2.92 -22.03
N HIS A 140 5.83 1.94 -21.67
CA HIS A 140 5.65 1.52 -20.29
C HIS A 140 6.92 0.84 -19.76
N PHE A 141 7.38 -0.25 -20.37
CA PHE A 141 8.52 -1.01 -19.83
C PHE A 141 9.86 -0.32 -20.05
N GLY A 142 10.01 0.47 -21.12
CA GLY A 142 11.23 1.19 -21.44
C GLY A 142 11.64 2.26 -20.42
N ARG A 143 10.76 2.61 -19.48
CA ARG A 143 11.08 3.52 -18.37
C ARG A 143 11.73 2.83 -17.17
N PHE A 144 11.77 1.50 -17.14
CA PHE A 144 12.31 0.75 -16.00
C PHE A 144 13.72 0.25 -16.25
N GLU A 145 14.62 0.50 -15.29
CA GLU A 145 16.03 0.08 -15.39
C GLU A 145 16.20 -1.45 -15.41
N TRP A 146 15.28 -2.21 -14.79
CA TRP A 146 15.33 -3.67 -14.78
C TRP A 146 14.90 -4.29 -16.13
N TYR A 147 14.22 -3.54 -16.98
CA TYR A 147 13.75 -4.07 -18.26
C TYR A 147 14.86 -4.01 -19.31
N ASN A 148 15.32 -5.18 -19.74
CA ASN A 148 16.35 -5.32 -20.76
C ASN A 148 15.86 -6.18 -21.94
N PRO A 149 15.30 -5.57 -23.01
CA PRO A 149 14.80 -6.31 -24.17
C PRO A 149 15.93 -7.03 -24.90
N SER A 150 15.77 -8.33 -25.15
CA SER A 150 16.81 -9.17 -25.75
C SER A 150 16.30 -10.24 -26.73
N SER A 151 15.01 -10.58 -26.71
CA SER A 151 14.45 -11.62 -27.59
C SER A 151 12.99 -11.34 -27.95
N ALA A 152 12.61 -11.69 -29.18
CA ALA A 152 11.21 -11.68 -29.62
C ALA A 152 10.40 -12.89 -29.08
N ASN A 153 11.06 -13.88 -28.48
CA ASN A 153 10.42 -15.04 -27.88
C ASN A 153 11.16 -15.47 -26.60
N VAL A 154 10.44 -15.55 -25.49
CA VAL A 154 10.97 -15.93 -24.17
C VAL A 154 10.31 -17.19 -23.60
N GLN A 155 9.50 -17.91 -24.38
CA GLN A 155 8.70 -19.05 -23.90
C GLN A 155 9.51 -20.13 -23.19
N SER A 156 10.73 -20.39 -23.68
CA SER A 156 11.63 -21.39 -23.07
C SER A 156 12.25 -20.94 -21.74
N LYS A 157 12.13 -19.66 -21.38
CA LYS A 157 12.65 -19.09 -20.13
C LYS A 157 11.61 -19.03 -19.01
N LEU A 158 10.33 -19.17 -19.35
CA LEU A 158 9.22 -19.11 -18.40
C LEU A 158 9.24 -20.32 -17.47
N THR A 159 9.06 -20.04 -16.19
CA THR A 159 8.83 -21.08 -15.17
C THR A 159 7.43 -21.71 -15.33
N GLU A 160 7.22 -22.88 -14.74
CA GLU A 160 5.89 -23.51 -14.73
C GLU A 160 4.84 -22.66 -14.01
N LEU A 161 5.24 -21.97 -12.94
CA LEU A 161 4.37 -21.03 -12.24
C LEU A 161 3.93 -19.87 -13.14
N GLU A 162 4.86 -19.26 -13.86
CA GLU A 162 4.55 -18.17 -14.78
C GLU A 162 3.64 -18.61 -15.92
N LYS A 163 3.82 -19.83 -16.44
CA LYS A 163 2.91 -20.39 -17.46
C LYS A 163 1.49 -20.55 -16.90
N GLN A 164 1.35 -21.05 -15.68
CA GLN A 164 0.06 -21.16 -14.99
C GLN A 164 -0.60 -19.77 -14.80
N ASN A 165 0.18 -18.78 -14.39
CA ASN A 165 -0.32 -17.42 -14.19
C ASN A 165 -0.68 -16.73 -15.51
N ILE A 166 0.08 -16.98 -16.59
CA ILE A 166 -0.25 -16.52 -17.95
C ILE A 166 -1.59 -17.14 -18.39
N GLU A 167 -1.79 -18.43 -18.17
CA GLU A 167 -3.06 -19.10 -18.48
C GLU A 167 -4.22 -18.50 -17.67
N PHE A 168 -4.02 -18.28 -16.36
CA PHE A 168 -4.99 -17.60 -15.51
C PHE A 168 -5.38 -16.22 -16.08
N LEU A 169 -4.40 -15.35 -16.38
CA LEU A 169 -4.64 -14.00 -16.92
C LEU A 169 -5.36 -14.05 -18.28
N ASN A 170 -5.03 -15.01 -19.14
CA ASN A 170 -5.73 -15.16 -20.41
C ASN A 170 -7.21 -15.53 -20.23
N ASN A 171 -7.54 -16.26 -19.17
CA ASN A 171 -8.91 -16.69 -18.87
C ASN A 171 -9.72 -15.67 -18.05
N HIS A 172 -9.07 -14.73 -17.35
CA HIS A 172 -9.70 -13.76 -16.44
C HIS A 172 -9.52 -12.30 -16.89
N GLN A 173 -9.72 -12.07 -18.20
CA GLN A 173 -9.66 -10.72 -18.76
C GLN A 173 -10.76 -9.81 -18.17
N PRO A 174 -10.47 -8.53 -17.87
CA PRO A 174 -11.47 -7.59 -17.39
C PRO A 174 -12.65 -7.48 -18.35
N THR A 175 -13.88 -7.64 -17.85
CA THR A 175 -15.09 -7.46 -18.64
C THR A 175 -15.19 -6.02 -19.14
N THR A 176 -15.61 -5.85 -20.39
CA THR A 176 -15.89 -4.52 -20.95
C THR A 176 -17.22 -4.07 -20.36
N MET A 177 -17.20 -3.11 -19.43
CA MET A 177 -18.42 -2.38 -19.04
C MET A 177 -18.84 -1.42 -20.15
#